data_AF-A0A941PLM0-F1
#
_entry.id   AF-A0A941PLM0-F1
#
_cell.length_a   1.000
_cell.length_b   1.000
_cell.length_c   1.000
_cell.angle_alpha   90.00
_cell.angle_beta   90.00
_cell.angle_gamma   90.00
#
_symmetry.space_group_name_H-M   'P 1'
#
loop_
_entity.id
_entity.type
_entity.pdbx_description
1 polymer ?
#
loop_
_entity_poly.entity_id
_entity_poly.type
_entity_poly.pdbx_seq_one_letter_code
_entity_poly.pdbx_strand_id
1 'polypeptide(L)'
;MAADFGGSETATSSPQALTQSAREKLRQLVARIEKLEEEKKGIADDIKETYGEAKGMGYDAKVLRQVIRFRKQDRQEREEQEQIRDLYLHALGEI
;
A
#
# COMPACT_ATOMS: atom_id res chain seq x y z
N MET A 1 29.97 -15.37 47.55
CA MET A 1 30.07 -14.16 46.69
C MET A 1 30.56 -14.65 45.33
N ALA A 2 29.69 -15.32 44.56
CA ALA A 2 28.94 -14.80 43.40
C ALA A 2 29.90 -14.39 42.24
N ALA A 3 29.80 -14.85 41.00
CA ALA A 3 28.69 -15.48 40.29
C ALA A 3 29.18 -16.46 39.21
N ASP A 4 28.38 -17.50 39.03
CA ASP A 4 28.33 -18.46 37.95
C ASP A 4 27.76 -17.78 36.69
N PHE A 5 28.57 -17.69 35.61
CA PHE A 5 28.13 -17.18 34.31
C PHE A 5 28.01 -18.37 33.34
N GLY A 6 27.07 -19.26 33.65
CA GLY A 6 26.65 -20.36 32.79
C GLY A 6 25.53 -19.92 31.85
N GLY A 7 25.77 -20.06 30.55
CA GLY A 7 24.72 -20.38 29.56
C GLY A 7 23.90 -19.23 29.00
N SER A 8 24.45 -18.50 28.02
CA SER A 8 23.60 -17.93 26.97
C SER A 8 23.21 -19.06 26.02
N GLU A 9 22.11 -19.74 26.32
CA GLU A 9 21.43 -20.60 25.37
C GLU A 9 20.87 -19.70 24.25
N THR A 10 21.58 -19.65 23.13
CA THR A 10 20.97 -19.25 21.86
C THR A 10 19.88 -20.27 21.55
N ALA A 11 18.65 -19.95 21.91
CA ALA A 11 17.46 -20.70 21.54
C ALA A 11 17.29 -20.63 20.01
N THR A 12 18.03 -21.48 19.31
CA THR A 12 17.74 -21.84 17.94
C THR A 12 16.46 -22.66 18.03
N SER A 13 15.31 -22.02 17.85
CA SER A 13 14.03 -22.72 17.84
C SER A 13 14.05 -23.73 16.70
N SER A 14 14.16 -25.01 17.05
CA SER A 14 14.04 -26.13 16.13
C SER A 14 12.81 -25.95 15.23
N PRO A 15 12.84 -26.36 13.95
CA PRO A 15 11.69 -26.24 13.07
C PRO A 15 10.55 -27.09 13.64
N GLN A 16 9.62 -26.46 14.35
CA GLN A 16 8.43 -27.12 14.85
C GLN A 16 7.63 -27.59 13.64
N ALA A 17 7.54 -28.92 13.48
CA ALA A 17 6.78 -29.50 12.39
C ALA A 17 5.31 -29.05 12.50
N LEU A 18 4.82 -28.35 11.46
CA LEU A 18 3.42 -27.94 11.39
C LEU A 18 2.51 -29.17 11.52
N THR A 19 1.53 -29.11 12.42
CA THR A 19 0.49 -30.13 12.53
C THR A 19 -0.32 -30.21 11.22
N GLN A 20 -0.93 -31.36 10.94
CA GLN A 20 -1.70 -31.55 9.71
C GLN A 20 -2.81 -30.49 9.53
N SER A 21 -3.54 -30.17 10.60
CA SER A 21 -4.55 -29.10 10.59
C SER A 21 -3.95 -27.72 10.28
N ALA A 22 -2.76 -27.42 10.80
CA ALA A 22 -2.08 -26.16 10.49
C ALA A 22 -1.65 -26.10 9.02
N ARG A 23 -1.21 -27.22 8.43
CA ARG A 23 -0.88 -27.31 7.00
C ARG A 23 -2.12 -27.11 6.11
N GLU A 24 -3.27 -27.67 6.49
CA GLU A 24 -4.53 -27.48 5.76
C GLU A 24 -5.00 -26.03 5.78
N LYS A 25 -4.98 -25.37 6.95
CA LYS A 25 -5.30 -23.94 7.09
C LYS A 25 -4.36 -23.07 6.26
N LEU A 26 -3.05 -23.38 6.27
CA LEU A 26 -2.07 -22.65 5.47
C LEU A 26 -2.38 -22.77 3.97
N ARG A 27 -2.69 -23.97 3.47
CA ARG A 27 -3.08 -24.17 2.06
C ARG A 27 -4.31 -23.36 1.67
N GLN A 28 -5.32 -23.30 2.54
CA GLN A 28 -6.53 -22.49 2.30
C GLN A 28 -6.23 -21.00 2.25
N LEU A 29 -5.38 -20.50 3.17
CA LEU A 29 -4.95 -19.10 3.18
C LEU A 29 -4.18 -18.74 1.91
N VAL A 30 -3.21 -19.57 1.52
CA VAL A 30 -2.40 -19.36 0.31
C VAL A 30 -3.29 -19.34 -0.92
N ALA A 31 -4.16 -20.34 -1.11
CA ALA A 31 -5.06 -20.39 -2.26
C ALA A 31 -5.98 -19.16 -2.33
N ARG A 32 -6.46 -18.65 -1.19
CA ARG A 32 -7.26 -17.42 -1.15
C ARG A 32 -6.44 -16.19 -1.54
N ILE A 33 -5.20 -16.08 -1.07
CA ILE A 33 -4.30 -14.97 -1.40
C ILE A 33 -3.94 -14.98 -2.89
N GLU A 34 -3.61 -16.14 -3.45
CA GLU A 34 -3.30 -16.28 -4.87
C GLU A 34 -4.46 -15.82 -5.76
N LYS A 35 -5.68 -16.23 -5.42
CA LYS A 35 -6.89 -15.75 -6.10
C LYS A 35 -7.03 -14.22 -6.00
N LEU A 36 -6.82 -13.64 -4.81
CA LEU A 36 -6.92 -12.20 -4.62
C LEU A 36 -5.83 -11.42 -5.39
N GLU A 37 -4.61 -11.95 -5.50
CA GLU A 37 -3.55 -11.35 -6.31
C GLU A 37 -3.85 -11.43 -7.80
N GLU A 38 -4.48 -12.51 -8.28
CA GLU A 38 -4.96 -12.61 -9.66
C GLU A 38 -6.06 -11.58 -9.96
N GLU A 39 -7.08 -11.47 -9.09
CA GLU A 39 -8.15 -10.46 -9.20
C GLU A 39 -7.57 -9.03 -9.20
N LYS A 40 -6.64 -8.75 -8.28
CA LYS A 40 -5.95 -7.46 -8.19
C LYS A 40 -5.16 -7.15 -9.45
N LYS A 41 -4.51 -8.15 -10.06
CA LYS A 41 -3.80 -7.99 -11.33
C LYS A 41 -4.78 -7.63 -12.46
N GLY A 42 -5.90 -8.34 -12.57
CA GLY A 42 -6.95 -8.01 -13.55
C GLY A 42 -7.43 -6.57 -13.42
N ILE A 43 -7.76 -6.15 -12.19
CA ILE A 43 -8.17 -4.76 -11.91
C ILE A 43 -7.07 -3.76 -12.27
N ALA A 44 -5.80 -4.09 -12.01
CA ALA A 44 -4.68 -3.21 -12.35
C ALA A 44 -4.50 -3.05 -13.86
N ASP A 45 -4.72 -4.13 -14.62
CA ASP A 45 -4.68 -4.12 -16.08
C ASP A 45 -5.86 -3.28 -16.64
N ASP A 46 -7.09 -3.46 -16.12
CA ASP A 46 -8.26 -2.65 -16.51
C ASP A 46 -8.04 -1.15 -16.24
N ILE A 47 -7.44 -0.79 -15.10
CA ILE A 47 -7.08 0.60 -14.77
C ILE A 47 -6.07 1.15 -15.79
N LYS A 48 -5.09 0.33 -16.19
CA LYS A 48 -4.07 0.73 -17.17
C LYS A 48 -4.68 0.95 -18.55
N GLU A 49 -5.56 0.07 -18.98
CA GLU A 49 -6.31 0.21 -20.24
C GLU A 49 -7.16 1.47 -20.24
N THR A 50 -7.90 1.75 -19.15
CA THR A 50 -8.69 2.98 -18.99
C THR A 50 -7.83 4.25 -19.13
N TYR A 51 -6.64 4.29 -18.52
CA TYR A 51 -5.71 5.41 -18.73
C TYR A 51 -5.17 5.47 -20.16
N GLY A 52 -5.03 4.33 -20.83
CA GLY A 52 -4.65 4.23 -22.24
C GLY A 52 -5.73 4.81 -23.16
N GLU A 53 -7.00 4.45 -22.94
CA GLU A 53 -8.15 5.00 -23.64
C GLU A 53 -8.24 6.52 -23.46
N ALA A 54 -8.13 7.01 -22.21
CA ALA A 54 -8.13 8.43 -21.92
C ALA A 54 -7.01 9.17 -22.69
N LYS A 55 -5.83 8.57 -22.80
CA LYS A 55 -4.74 9.11 -23.62
C LYS A 55 -5.09 9.14 -25.11
N GLY A 56 -5.74 8.09 -25.63
CA GLY A 56 -6.24 8.04 -27.01
C GLY A 56 -7.30 9.11 -27.30
N MET A 57 -8.08 9.51 -26.29
CA MET A 57 -9.03 10.62 -26.36
C MET A 57 -8.38 12.00 -26.20
N GLY A 58 -7.06 12.08 -25.96
CA GLY A 58 -6.32 13.33 -25.83
C GLY A 58 -6.15 13.85 -24.39
N TYR A 59 -6.55 13.09 -23.37
CA TYR A 59 -6.32 13.47 -21.97
C TYR A 59 -4.90 13.15 -21.51
N ASP A 60 -4.34 13.99 -20.63
CA ASP A 60 -3.06 13.71 -19.98
C ASP A 60 -3.25 12.71 -18.82
N ALA A 61 -2.76 11.48 -19.01
CA ALA A 61 -2.84 10.42 -18.01
C ALA A 61 -2.07 10.72 -16.71
N LYS A 62 -1.01 11.54 -16.75
CA LYS A 62 -0.28 11.98 -15.55
C LYS A 62 -1.13 12.95 -14.73
N VAL A 63 -1.78 13.90 -15.39
CA VAL A 63 -2.71 14.84 -14.73
C VAL A 63 -3.91 14.09 -14.17
N LEU A 64 -4.50 13.15 -14.91
CA LEU A 64 -5.61 12.32 -14.40
C LEU A 64 -5.22 11.54 -13.13
N ARG A 65 -4.02 10.95 -13.09
CA ARG A 65 -3.51 10.29 -11.87
C ARG A 65 -3.40 11.25 -10.68
N GLN A 66 -2.96 12.48 -10.92
CA GLN A 66 -2.92 13.52 -9.88
C GLN A 66 -4.33 13.87 -9.40
N VAL A 67 -5.29 14.03 -10.31
CA VAL A 67 -6.70 14.30 -9.99
C VAL A 67 -7.29 13.16 -9.15
N ILE A 68 -7.07 11.90 -9.52
CA ILE A 68 -7.56 10.76 -8.72
C ILE A 68 -6.92 10.75 -7.33
N ARG A 69 -5.62 11.03 -7.21
CA ARG A 69 -4.95 11.12 -5.90
C ARG A 69 -5.54 12.25 -5.06
N PHE A 70 -5.72 13.43 -5.65
CA PHE A 70 -6.34 14.58 -4.99
C PHE A 70 -7.78 14.27 -4.54
N ARG A 71 -8.56 13.55 -5.36
CA ARG A 71 -9.93 13.16 -5.03
C ARG A 71 -10.02 12.15 -3.88
N LYS A 72 -8.96 11.36 -3.64
CA LYS A 72 -8.88 10.38 -2.55
C LYS A 72 -8.53 11.00 -1.18
N GLN A 73 -7.98 12.22 -1.17
CA GLN A 73 -7.68 12.92 0.09
C GLN A 73 -8.99 13.34 0.77
N ASP A 74 -8.98 13.35 2.10
CA ASP A 74 -10.12 13.80 2.90
C ASP A 74 -10.45 15.27 2.59
N ARG A 75 -11.74 15.61 2.62
CA ARG A 75 -12.17 16.97 2.24
C ARG A 75 -11.64 18.03 3.20
N GLN A 76 -11.66 17.76 4.49
CA GLN A 76 -11.21 18.71 5.50
C GLN A 76 -9.69 18.90 5.42
N GLU A 77 -8.93 17.81 5.29
CA GLU A 77 -7.49 17.88 5.06
C GLU A 77 -7.12 18.68 3.81
N ARG A 78 -7.92 18.58 2.73
CA ARG A 78 -7.72 19.39 1.52
C ARG A 78 -7.96 20.87 1.75
N GLU A 79 -9.06 21.23 2.42
CA GLU A 79 -9.41 22.62 2.69
C GLU A 79 -8.34 23.28 3.59
N GLU A 80 -7.83 22.56 4.59
CA GLU A 80 -6.71 23.02 5.43
C GLU A 80 -5.41 23.19 4.62
N GLN A 81 -5.07 22.24 3.76
CA GLN A 81 -3.89 22.34 2.88
C GLN A 81 -4.00 23.50 1.89
N GLU A 82 -5.19 23.75 1.34
CA GLU A 82 -5.45 24.88 0.43
C GLU A 82 -5.28 26.21 1.15
N GLN A 83 -5.83 26.37 2.36
CA GLN A 83 -5.65 27.60 3.15
C GLN A 83 -4.17 27.89 3.46
N ILE A 84 -3.41 26.87 3.84
CA ILE A 84 -1.97 27.02 4.12
C ILE A 84 -1.20 27.33 2.83
N ARG A 85 -1.55 26.66 1.72
CA ARG A 85 -0.93 26.89 0.41
C ARG A 85 -1.16 28.32 -0.04
N ASP A 86 -2.39 28.82 0.05
CA ASP A 86 -2.74 30.18 -0.35
C ASP A 86 -1.99 31.22 0.48
N LEU A 87 -1.89 31.00 1.80
CA LEU A 87 -1.06 31.83 2.68
C LEU A 87 0.41 31.89 2.20
N TYR A 88 0.99 30.75 1.84
CA TYR A 88 2.37 30.69 1.38
C TYR A 88 2.56 31.32 0.00
N LEU A 89 1.65 31.11 -0.94
CA LEU A 89 1.72 31.72 -2.27
C LEU A 89 1.59 33.24 -2.19
N HIS A 90 0.69 33.76 -1.34
CA HIS A 90 0.59 35.18 -1.06
C HIS A 90 1.88 35.74 -0.44
N ALA A 91 2.50 35.01 0.51
CA ALA A 91 3.76 35.42 1.11
C ALA A 91 4.94 35.43 0.11
N LEU A 92 4.89 34.60 -0.93
CA LEU A 92 5.88 34.55 -2.01
C LEU A 92 5.56 35.52 -3.16
N GLY A 93 4.39 36.15 -3.18
CA GLY A 93 3.96 37.07 -4.25
C GLY A 93 3.58 36.36 -5.56
N GLU A 94 3.24 35.07 -5.49
CA GLU A 94 2.84 34.25 -6.66
C GLU A 94 1.33 34.37 -6.97
N ILE A 95 0.57 35.07 -6.12
CA ILE A 95 -0.85 35.43 -6.25
C ILE A 95 -1.14 36.76 -5.55
#